data_AF-A0A7S0HMU5-F1
#
_entry.id   AF-A0A7S0HMU5-F1
#
_cell.length_a   1.000
_cell.length_b   1.000
_cell.length_c   1.000
_cell.angle_alpha   90.00
_cell.angle_beta   90.00
_cell.angle_gamma   90.00
#
_symmetry.space_group_name_H-M   'P 1'
#
loop_
_entity.id
_entity.type
_entity.pdbx_description
1 polymer ?
#
loop_
_entity_poly.entity_id
_entity_poly.type
_entity_poly.pdbx_seq_one_letter_code
_entity_poly.pdbx_strand_id
1 'polypeptide(L)'
;AAPAAPASSLSLADLEAMIEPEAAFGTSTTCRPHSLADLHERLATFSNAQTWFCKPSAASPLECARAGWEIDGTDMLACRVCGARIKSPTALGLPPTTAAAAVAAEALTSLCDQLRTSHGELCPWGSNASPPMLG
;
A
#
# COMPACT_ATOMS: atom_id res chain seq x y z
N ALA A 1 -53.78 5.26 29.94
CA ALA A 1 -52.68 6.22 29.74
C ALA A 1 -51.38 5.52 30.13
N ALA A 2 -50.41 5.45 29.22
CA ALA A 2 -49.17 4.69 29.40
C ALA A 2 -48.23 5.37 30.41
N PRO A 3 -47.40 4.62 31.16
CA PRO A 3 -46.38 5.22 32.02
C PRO A 3 -45.21 5.75 31.18
N ALA A 4 -44.79 6.97 31.48
CA ALA A 4 -43.61 7.60 30.90
C ALA A 4 -42.34 6.86 31.34
N ALA A 5 -41.52 6.46 30.37
CA ALA A 5 -40.17 5.95 30.64
C ALA A 5 -39.28 7.08 31.19
N PRO A 6 -38.41 6.82 32.18
CA PRO A 6 -37.43 7.83 32.59
C PRO A 6 -36.37 7.96 31.50
N ALA A 7 -36.12 9.20 31.08
CA ALA A 7 -34.96 9.53 30.26
C ALA A 7 -33.71 9.40 31.14
N SER A 8 -33.00 8.27 30.99
CA SER A 8 -31.74 8.01 31.68
C SER A 8 -30.72 9.07 31.28
N SER A 9 -30.37 9.97 32.21
CA SER A 9 -29.24 10.87 32.07
C SER A 9 -27.98 10.09 32.42
N LEU A 10 -27.19 9.77 31.40
CA LEU A 10 -25.87 9.17 31.59
C LEU A 10 -24.93 10.23 32.19
N SER A 11 -24.19 9.86 33.22
CA SER A 11 -23.20 10.75 33.84
C SER A 11 -21.92 10.81 32.99
N LEU A 12 -21.10 11.85 33.20
CA LEU A 12 -19.78 11.94 32.56
C LEU A 12 -18.92 10.71 32.89
N ALA A 13 -19.04 10.14 34.08
CA ALA A 13 -18.33 8.93 34.47
C ALA A 13 -18.82 7.68 33.72
N ASP A 14 -20.10 7.63 33.35
CA ASP A 14 -20.64 6.53 32.52
C ASP A 14 -20.13 6.62 31.09
N LEU A 15 -19.96 7.85 30.56
CA LEU A 15 -19.35 8.07 29.24
C LEU A 15 -17.85 7.75 29.26
N GLU A 16 -17.14 8.11 30.34
CA GLU A 16 -15.71 7.82 30.51
C GLU A 16 -15.45 6.30 30.63
N ALA A 17 -16.38 5.56 31.23
CA ALA A 17 -16.33 4.10 31.35
C ALA A 17 -16.66 3.35 30.03
N MET A 18 -17.28 4.03 29.04
CA MET A 18 -17.47 3.48 27.69
C MET A 18 -16.23 3.61 26.80
N ILE A 19 -15.19 4.30 27.28
CA ILE A 19 -13.86 4.31 26.66
C ILE A 19 -13.09 3.11 27.23
N GLU A 20 -13.36 1.93 26.68
CA GLU A 20 -12.58 0.72 26.94
C GLU A 20 -11.09 0.99 26.62
N PRO A 21 -10.15 0.69 27.53
CA PRO A 21 -8.75 0.61 27.16
C PRO A 21 -8.53 -0.71 26.40
N GLU A 22 -7.80 -0.62 25.29
CA GLU A 22 -7.23 -1.71 24.48
C GLU A 22 -8.12 -2.34 23.40
N ALA A 23 -7.93 -1.85 22.18
CA ALA A 23 -6.96 -2.57 21.37
C ALA A 23 -5.74 -1.66 21.20
N ALA A 24 -4.53 -2.21 21.27
CA ALA A 24 -3.40 -1.64 20.57
C ALA A 24 -3.81 -1.55 19.09
N PHE A 25 -4.43 -0.43 18.72
CA PHE A 25 -4.76 -0.10 17.35
C PHE A 25 -3.41 0.12 16.70
N GLY A 26 -2.84 -0.98 16.18
CA GLY A 26 -1.50 -1.02 15.62
C GLY A 26 -1.34 0.21 14.77
N THR A 27 -0.37 1.06 15.13
CA THR A 27 0.00 2.33 14.48
C THR A 27 -0.83 2.57 13.25
N SER A 28 -1.97 3.28 13.39
CA SER A 28 -2.86 3.57 12.29
C SER A 28 -2.00 4.12 11.16
N THR A 29 -1.70 3.27 10.18
CA THR A 29 -0.70 3.58 9.17
C THR A 29 -1.43 4.49 8.20
N THR A 30 -1.40 5.78 8.51
CA THR A 30 -2.04 6.80 7.71
C THR A 30 -1.32 6.86 6.38
N CYS A 31 -2.07 6.79 5.28
CA CYS A 31 -1.52 7.06 3.97
C CYS A 31 -1.09 8.53 3.89
N ARG A 32 0.23 8.78 3.86
CA ARG A 32 0.84 10.11 3.74
C ARG A 32 1.63 10.21 2.43
N PRO A 33 0.97 10.30 1.28
CA PRO A 33 1.65 10.28 -0.01
C PRO A 33 2.56 11.49 -0.24
N HIS A 34 2.26 12.62 0.39
CA HIS A 34 3.10 13.83 0.31
C HIS A 34 4.24 13.86 1.34
N SER A 35 4.33 12.87 2.23
CA SER A 35 5.44 12.77 3.18
C SER A 35 6.66 12.15 2.49
N LEU A 36 7.70 12.95 2.29
CA LEU A 36 8.98 12.47 1.76
C LEU A 36 9.62 11.45 2.72
N ALA A 37 9.43 11.62 4.03
CA ALA A 37 9.91 10.65 5.03
C ALA A 37 9.23 9.28 4.84
N ASP A 38 7.90 9.24 4.70
CA ASP A 38 7.19 7.98 4.47
C ASP A 38 7.57 7.37 3.12
N LEU A 39 7.81 8.18 2.08
CA LEU A 39 8.31 7.67 0.79
C LEU A 39 9.69 7.02 0.95
N HIS A 40 10.60 7.65 1.69
CA HIS A 40 11.91 7.08 2.00
C HIS A 40 11.81 5.80 2.81
N GLU A 41 10.91 5.71 3.78
CA GLU A 41 10.69 4.47 4.54
C GLU A 41 10.23 3.32 3.65
N ARG A 42 9.30 3.58 2.72
CA ARG A 42 8.87 2.56 1.75
C ARG A 42 10.01 2.16 0.81
N LEU A 43 10.77 3.12 0.31
CA LEU A 43 11.96 2.87 -0.51
C LEU A 43 13.02 2.05 0.22
N ALA A 44 13.20 2.26 1.52
CA ALA A 44 14.17 1.52 2.32
C ALA A 44 13.90 0.01 2.33
N THR A 45 12.64 -0.41 2.13
CA THR A 45 12.30 -1.85 2.00
C THR A 45 12.93 -2.53 0.79
N PHE A 46 13.31 -1.76 -0.23
CA PHE A 46 14.00 -2.25 -1.44
C PHE A 46 15.53 -2.28 -1.30
N SER A 47 16.07 -1.99 -0.10
CA SER A 47 17.53 -1.95 0.12
C SER A 47 18.21 -3.30 -0.17
N ASN A 48 17.47 -4.41 -0.07
CA ASN A 48 17.96 -5.70 -0.55
C ASN A 48 17.77 -5.82 -2.06
N ALA A 49 18.85 -5.63 -2.81
CA ALA A 49 18.81 -5.69 -4.27
C ALA A 49 18.33 -7.05 -4.83
N GLN A 50 18.34 -8.14 -4.05
CA GLN A 50 17.95 -9.47 -4.52
C GLN A 50 16.44 -9.72 -4.54
N THR A 51 15.64 -8.89 -3.85
CA THR A 51 14.18 -9.12 -3.74
C THR A 51 13.37 -8.43 -4.83
N TRP A 52 13.94 -7.44 -5.52
CA TRP A 52 13.28 -6.68 -6.60
C TRP A 52 14.27 -6.29 -7.72
N PHE A 53 14.95 -7.28 -8.27
CA PHE A 53 15.99 -7.09 -9.29
C PHE A 53 15.44 -7.11 -10.72
N CYS A 54 16.24 -6.62 -11.66
CA CYS A 54 15.95 -6.62 -13.11
C CYS A 54 14.62 -5.97 -13.51
N LYS A 55 14.02 -5.13 -12.66
CA LYS A 55 12.77 -4.46 -13.02
C LYS A 55 13.06 -3.26 -13.92
N PRO A 56 12.28 -3.07 -15.00
CA PRO A 56 12.39 -1.89 -15.84
C PRO A 56 12.03 -0.62 -15.05
N SER A 57 12.45 0.55 -15.55
CA SER A 57 12.27 1.83 -14.85
C SER A 57 10.82 2.13 -14.43
N ALA A 58 9.85 1.75 -15.26
CA ALA A 58 8.43 1.92 -14.98
C ALA A 58 7.90 1.07 -13.80
N ALA A 59 8.62 0.03 -13.40
CA ALA A 59 8.36 -0.79 -12.22
C ALA A 59 9.55 -0.77 -11.25
N SER A 60 10.31 0.33 -11.26
CA SER A 60 11.44 0.54 -10.35
C SER A 60 10.97 0.59 -8.89
N PRO A 61 11.86 0.34 -7.92
CA PRO A 61 11.58 0.56 -6.50
C PRO A 61 10.90 1.90 -6.19
N LEU A 62 11.31 2.96 -6.88
CA LEU A 62 10.72 4.30 -6.72
C LEU A 62 9.27 4.35 -7.18
N GLU A 63 8.96 3.83 -8.35
CA GLU A 63 7.58 3.83 -8.85
C GLU A 63 6.66 2.95 -7.99
N CYS A 64 7.17 1.81 -7.51
CA CYS A 64 6.45 0.97 -6.55
C CYS A 64 6.19 1.71 -5.22
N ALA A 65 7.22 2.31 -4.62
CA ALA A 65 7.09 3.06 -3.37
C ALA A 65 6.17 4.29 -3.50
N ARG A 66 6.19 4.96 -4.65
CA ARG A 66 5.27 6.09 -4.92
C ARG A 66 3.82 5.64 -5.00
N ALA A 67 3.55 4.46 -5.53
CA ALA A 67 2.23 3.86 -5.58
C ALA A 67 1.81 3.18 -4.25
N GLY A 68 2.59 3.35 -3.18
CA GLY A 68 2.24 2.88 -1.83
C GLY A 68 2.68 1.45 -1.51
N TRP A 69 3.57 0.88 -2.32
CA TRP A 69 4.03 -0.50 -2.17
C TRP A 69 5.38 -0.59 -1.45
N GLU A 70 5.51 -1.64 -0.64
CA GLU A 70 6.72 -2.04 0.08
C GLU A 70 7.10 -3.47 -0.32
N ILE A 71 8.38 -3.85 -0.19
CA ILE A 71 8.81 -5.23 -0.42
C ILE A 71 8.30 -6.14 0.70
N ASP A 72 7.66 -7.24 0.31
CA ASP A 72 7.14 -8.29 1.20
C ASP A 72 7.75 -9.68 0.91
N GLY A 73 8.63 -9.75 -0.10
CA GLY A 73 9.37 -10.97 -0.46
C GLY A 73 10.02 -10.85 -1.84
N THR A 74 10.57 -11.96 -2.34
CA THR A 74 11.13 -12.01 -3.70
C THR A 74 10.02 -11.79 -4.73
N ASP A 75 10.17 -10.74 -5.53
CA ASP A 75 9.20 -10.34 -6.54
C ASP A 75 7.79 -10.10 -5.98
N MET A 76 7.68 -9.78 -4.70
CA MET A 76 6.40 -9.56 -4.01
C MET A 76 6.36 -8.21 -3.31
N LEU A 77 5.26 -7.50 -3.53
CA LEU A 77 4.97 -6.21 -2.93
C LEU A 77 3.74 -6.32 -2.03
N ALA A 78 3.72 -5.54 -0.96
CA ALA A 78 2.56 -5.37 -0.10
C ALA A 78 2.25 -3.89 0.13
N CYS A 79 0.97 -3.58 0.32
CA CYS A 79 0.52 -2.30 0.81
C CYS A 79 0.35 -2.36 2.33
N ARG A 80 1.12 -1.58 3.09
CA ARG A 80 0.99 -1.52 4.56
C ARG A 80 -0.39 -1.02 5.03
N VAL A 81 -1.08 -0.23 4.21
CA VAL A 81 -2.37 0.41 4.56
C VAL A 81 -3.55 -0.56 4.40
N CYS A 82 -3.64 -1.26 3.27
CA CYS A 82 -4.77 -2.15 2.99
C CYS A 82 -4.45 -3.65 3.05
N GLY A 83 -3.18 -4.02 3.25
CA GLY A 83 -2.73 -5.40 3.30
C GLY A 83 -2.72 -6.12 1.94
N ALA A 84 -3.08 -5.45 0.85
CA ALA A 84 -3.06 -6.03 -0.49
C ALA A 84 -1.63 -6.43 -0.89
N ARG A 85 -1.52 -7.48 -1.70
CA ARG A 85 -0.26 -8.02 -2.19
C ARG A 85 -0.30 -8.24 -3.69
N ILE A 86 0.79 -7.92 -4.36
CA ILE A 86 0.98 -8.20 -5.80
C ILE A 86 2.32 -8.88 -6.03
N LYS A 87 2.36 -9.74 -7.04
CA LYS A 87 3.57 -10.45 -7.45
C LYS A 87 3.99 -9.97 -8.83
N SER A 88 5.27 -9.64 -8.99
CA SER A 88 5.80 -9.32 -10.30
C SER A 88 5.65 -10.53 -11.23
N PRO A 89 5.22 -10.32 -12.49
CA PRO A 89 5.26 -11.37 -13.49
C PRO A 89 6.69 -11.87 -13.70
N THR A 90 6.86 -13.19 -13.80
CA THR A 90 8.17 -13.83 -14.07
C THR A 90 8.76 -13.38 -15.41
N ALA A 91 7.90 -13.01 -16.37
CA ALA A 91 8.31 -12.55 -17.69
C ALA A 91 9.22 -11.31 -17.65
N LEU A 92 9.15 -10.49 -16.59
CA LEU A 92 10.01 -9.32 -16.42
C LEU A 92 11.45 -9.66 -16.03
N GLY A 93 11.71 -10.87 -15.50
CA GLY A 93 13.04 -11.34 -15.15
C GLY A 93 13.76 -12.09 -16.28
N LEU A 94 13.09 -12.32 -17.41
CA LEU A 94 13.66 -13.04 -18.55
C LEU A 94 14.59 -12.14 -19.36
N PRO A 95 15.68 -12.69 -19.95
CA PRO A 95 16.52 -11.94 -20.85
C PRO A 95 15.73 -11.48 -22.09
N PRO A 96 16.00 -10.26 -22.61
CA PRO A 96 15.29 -9.72 -23.75
C PRO A 96 15.67 -10.50 -25.01
N THR A 97 14.81 -11.43 -25.40
CA THR A 97 14.82 -12.06 -26.73
C THR A 97 13.67 -11.50 -27.56
N THR A 98 13.78 -11.55 -28.89
CA THR A 98 12.74 -11.00 -29.79
C THR A 98 11.36 -11.63 -29.56
N ALA A 99 11.30 -12.92 -29.21
CA ALA A 99 10.05 -13.60 -28.88
C ALA A 99 9.52 -13.26 -27.47
N ALA A 100 10.40 -13.03 -26.49
CA ALA A 100 10.01 -12.71 -25.12
C ALA A 100 9.67 -11.22 -24.91
N ALA A 101 10.10 -10.34 -25.82
CA ALA A 101 9.91 -8.90 -25.69
C ALA A 101 8.43 -8.47 -25.61
N ALA A 102 7.57 -9.06 -26.45
CA ALA A 102 6.14 -8.76 -26.45
C ALA A 102 5.48 -9.18 -25.12
N VAL A 103 5.81 -10.39 -24.64
CA VAL A 103 5.30 -10.92 -23.37
C VAL A 103 5.79 -10.09 -22.18
N ALA A 104 7.06 -9.66 -22.18
CA ALA A 104 7.61 -8.79 -21.15
C ALA A 104 6.96 -7.39 -21.15
N ALA A 105 6.65 -6.84 -22.32
CA ALA A 105 5.96 -5.55 -22.44
C ALA A 105 4.51 -5.61 -21.93
N GLU A 106 3.78 -6.68 -22.26
CA GLU A 106 2.43 -6.91 -21.74
C GLU A 106 2.45 -7.13 -20.23
N ALA A 107 3.40 -7.93 -19.74
CA ALA A 107 3.62 -8.15 -18.31
C ALA A 107 3.96 -6.84 -17.56
N LEU A 108 4.76 -5.96 -18.17
CA LEU A 108 5.08 -4.66 -17.59
C LEU A 108 3.83 -3.78 -17.52
N THR A 109 3.04 -3.74 -18.60
CA THR A 109 1.79 -2.98 -18.65
C THR A 109 0.83 -3.46 -17.57
N SER A 110 0.67 -4.78 -17.43
CA SER A 110 -0.14 -5.39 -16.38
C SER A 110 0.35 -5.05 -14.98
N LEU A 111 1.66 -5.13 -14.72
CA LEU A 111 2.22 -4.77 -13.41
C LEU A 111 2.01 -3.28 -13.09
N CYS A 112 2.28 -2.39 -14.05
CA CYS A 112 2.05 -0.95 -13.89
C CYS A 112 0.58 -0.62 -13.60
N ASP A 113 -0.36 -1.39 -14.16
CA ASP A 113 -1.77 -1.24 -13.82
C ASP A 113 -2.08 -1.75 -12.41
N GLN A 114 -1.60 -2.94 -12.05
CA GLN A 114 -1.76 -3.52 -10.72
C GLN A 114 -1.23 -2.61 -9.61
N LEU A 115 -0.13 -1.87 -9.85
CA LEU A 115 0.39 -0.89 -8.89
C LEU A 115 -0.66 0.17 -8.51
N ARG A 116 -1.62 0.48 -9.37
CA ARG A 116 -2.69 1.44 -9.08
C ARG A 116 -3.97 0.75 -8.64
N THR A 117 -4.31 -0.38 -9.25
CA THR A 117 -5.64 -0.99 -9.16
C THR A 117 -5.75 -2.13 -8.16
N SER A 118 -4.64 -2.75 -7.77
CA SER A 118 -4.64 -3.91 -6.86
C SER A 118 -4.67 -3.56 -5.38
N HIS A 119 -4.90 -2.30 -5.05
CA HIS A 119 -5.19 -1.90 -3.68
C HIS A 119 -6.60 -2.33 -3.27
N GLY A 120 -6.86 -2.38 -1.96
CA GLY A 120 -8.23 -2.55 -1.45
C GLY A 120 -9.13 -1.37 -1.87
N GLU A 121 -10.44 -1.60 -1.98
CA GLU A 121 -11.40 -0.60 -2.52
C GLU A 121 -11.35 0.77 -1.83
N LEU A 122 -11.11 0.80 -0.52
CA LEU A 122 -11.03 2.02 0.28
C LEU A 122 -9.59 2.47 0.56
N CYS A 123 -8.61 1.86 -0.13
CA CYS A 123 -7.22 2.23 0.05
C CYS A 123 -6.94 3.58 -0.63
N PRO A 124 -6.45 4.57 0.12
CA PRO A 124 -6.14 5.89 -0.44
C PRO A 124 -5.05 5.87 -1.53
N TRP A 125 -4.16 4.87 -1.56
CA TRP A 125 -3.09 4.78 -2.55
C TRP A 125 -3.58 4.59 -3.99
N GLY A 126 -4.79 4.04 -4.21
CA GLY A 126 -5.33 3.82 -5.55
C GLY A 126 -5.52 5.11 -6.36
N SER A 127 -5.69 6.25 -5.70
CA SER A 127 -5.86 7.57 -6.34
C SER A 127 -4.90 8.64 -5.83
N ASN A 128 -4.01 8.30 -4.89
CA ASN A 128 -3.18 9.27 -4.19
C ASN A 128 -1.71 8.82 -4.13
N ALA A 129 -1.07 8.66 -5.29
CA ALA A 129 0.35 8.33 -5.37
C ALA A 129 1.23 9.49 -4.88
N SER A 130 2.40 9.17 -4.32
CA SER A 130 3.39 10.19 -3.95
C SER A 130 3.81 11.02 -5.17
N PRO A 131 4.02 12.34 -4.99
CA PRO A 131 4.44 13.22 -6.07
C PRO A 131 5.79 12.74 -6.66
N PRO A 132 6.04 13.02 -7.95
CA PRO A 132 7.36 12.80 -8.50
C PRO A 132 8.38 13.64 -7.72
N MET A 133 9.54 13.08 -7.42
CA MET A 133 10.65 13.86 -6.89
C MET A 133 11.04 14.85 -7.99
N LEU A 134 10.87 16.15 -7.75
CA LEU A 134 11.36 17.19 -8.66
C LEU A 134 12.88 17.01 -8.76
N GLY A 135 13.36 16.70 -9.96
CA GLY A 135 14.78 16.55 -10.28
C GLY A 135 15.50 17.90 -10.34
#